data_AF-A0A8J2L490-F1
#
_entry.id   AF-A0A8J2L490-F1
#
_cell.length_a   1.000
_cell.length_b   1.000
_cell.length_c   1.000
_cell.angle_alpha   90.00
_cell.angle_beta   90.00
_cell.angle_gamma   90.00
#
_symmetry.space_group_name_H-M   'P 1'
#
loop_
_entity.id
_entity.type
_entity.pdbx_description
1 polymer ?
#
loop_
_entity_poly.entity_id
_entity_poly.type
_entity_poly.pdbx_seq_one_letter_code
_entity_poly.pdbx_strand_id
1 'polypeptide(L)'
;MEINSVINKRSYVGAQPGQSCLVLPLFKSSSSSVPKLVTDKSVVKCCELRFESTKTWQEIDLILSCRASELIVMAVDRDSVVHRVVIDFI
;
A
#
# COMPACT_ATOMS: atom_id res chain seq x y z
N MET A 1 19.72 11.54 -3.05
CA MET A 1 18.48 12.34 -3.07
C MET A 1 17.46 11.59 -2.25
N GLU A 2 17.20 12.02 -1.03
CA GLU A 2 16.10 11.46 -0.23
C GLU A 2 14.79 11.99 -0.79
N ILE A 3 14.09 11.14 -1.54
CA ILE A 3 12.72 11.43 -1.93
C ILE A 3 11.86 11.11 -0.70
N ASN A 4 11.75 12.08 0.21
CA ASN A 4 10.69 12.11 1.22
C ASN A 4 9.36 12.46 0.54
N SER A 5 8.98 11.71 -0.51
CA SER A 5 7.67 11.86 -1.14
C SER A 5 6.67 11.11 -0.30
N VAL A 6 5.83 11.85 0.41
CA VAL A 6 4.63 11.29 1.01
C VAL A 6 3.53 11.35 -0.03
N ILE A 7 3.12 10.18 -0.54
CA ILE A 7 1.92 10.09 -1.37
C ILE A 7 0.76 9.78 -0.44
N ASN A 8 -0.22 10.68 -0.38
CA ASN A 8 -1.49 10.44 0.29
C ASN A 8 -2.56 10.12 -0.76
N LYS A 9 -3.17 8.93 -0.65
CA LYS A 9 -4.24 8.46 -1.53
C LYS A 9 -5.40 7.98 -0.68
N ARG A 10 -6.59 8.51 -0.95
CA ARG A 10 -7.85 7.97 -0.40
C ARG A 10 -8.17 6.65 -1.09
N SER A 11 -8.38 5.60 -0.31
CA SER A 11 -8.80 4.29 -0.81
C SER A 11 -10.03 3.79 -0.05
N TYR A 12 -10.79 2.92 -0.68
CA TYR A 12 -11.95 2.25 -0.08
C TYR A 12 -11.69 0.75 -0.08
N VAL A 13 -11.74 0.14 1.09
CA VAL A 13 -11.60 -1.32 1.23
C VAL A 13 -12.98 -1.90 1.47
N GLY A 14 -13.38 -2.83 0.60
CA GLY A 14 -14.56 -3.65 0.83
C GLY A 14 -14.31 -4.58 2.00
N ALA A 15 -15.17 -4.50 3.01
CA ALA A 15 -15.01 -5.18 4.28
C ALA A 15 -16.11 -6.23 4.42
N GLN A 16 -15.77 -7.52 4.49
CA GLN A 16 -16.65 -8.45 5.20
C GLN A 16 -16.51 -8.13 6.70
N PRO A 17 -17.61 -8.12 7.47
CA PRO A 17 -17.54 -7.90 8.92
C PRO A 17 -16.50 -8.82 9.56
N GLY A 18 -15.48 -8.23 10.19
CA GLY A 18 -14.37 -8.96 10.84
C GLY A 18 -13.17 -9.31 9.95
N GLN A 19 -13.21 -9.09 8.63
CA GLN A 19 -12.06 -9.32 7.73
C GLN A 19 -12.01 -8.28 6.61
N SER A 20 -11.35 -7.16 6.88
CA SER A 20 -11.03 -6.17 5.84
C SER A 20 -9.55 -6.29 5.50
N CYS A 21 -9.21 -6.44 4.22
CA CYS A 21 -7.82 -6.56 3.78
C CYS A 21 -7.57 -5.68 2.55
N LEU A 22 -6.62 -4.76 2.66
CA LEU A 22 -6.06 -4.06 1.52
C LEU A 22 -4.85 -4.83 1.01
N VAL A 23 -4.91 -5.29 -0.23
CA VAL A 23 -3.78 -5.93 -0.92
C VAL A 23 -3.17 -4.93 -1.90
N LEU A 24 -1.89 -4.63 -1.70
CA LEU A 24 -1.10 -3.74 -2.55
C LEU A 24 -0.09 -4.56 -3.35
N PRO A 25 -0.31 -4.78 -4.66
CA PRO A 25 0.67 -5.44 -5.51
C PRO A 25 1.85 -4.50 -5.77
N LEU A 26 3.05 -5.00 -5.56
CA LEU A 26 4.31 -4.33 -5.83
C LEU A 26 4.91 -4.87 -7.12
N PHE A 27 5.36 -3.95 -7.95
CA PHE A 27 5.91 -4.23 -9.27
C PHE A 27 7.38 -3.85 -9.32
N LYS A 28 8.20 -4.64 -10.00
CA LYS A 28 9.58 -4.25 -10.28
C LYS A 28 9.56 -3.14 -11.33
N SER A 29 10.06 -1.97 -10.95
CA SER A 29 10.25 -0.89 -11.92
C SER A 29 11.19 -1.38 -13.03
N SER A 30 10.80 -1.13 -14.28
CA SER A 30 11.65 -1.46 -15.41
C SER A 30 12.74 -0.40 -15.54
N SER A 31 13.99 -0.80 -15.76
CA SER A 31 15.10 0.12 -16.02
C SER A 31 14.99 0.87 -17.36
N SER A 32 13.95 0.57 -18.16
CA SER A 32 13.66 1.26 -19.40
C SER A 32 12.88 2.54 -19.13
N SER A 33 13.22 3.62 -19.83
CA SER A 33 12.46 4.87 -19.88
C SER A 33 11.11 4.73 -20.60
N VAL A 34 10.82 3.55 -21.17
CA VAL A 34 9.55 3.24 -21.83
C VAL A 34 8.53 2.73 -20.81
N PRO A 35 7.36 3.37 -20.68
CA PRO A 35 6.27 2.85 -19.85
C PRO A 35 5.89 1.43 -20.27
N LYS A 36 5.88 0.49 -19.33
CA LYS A 36 5.47 -0.90 -19.58
C LYS A 36 4.06 -1.14 -19.08
N LEU A 37 3.29 -1.92 -19.85
CA LEU A 37 2.01 -2.43 -19.41
C LEU A 37 2.23 -3.37 -18.21
N VAL A 38 1.60 -3.05 -17.09
CA VAL A 38 1.66 -3.86 -15.87
C VAL A 38 0.52 -4.87 -15.91
N THR A 39 0.85 -6.16 -15.75
CA THR A 39 -0.11 -7.27 -15.68
C THR A 39 0.06 -8.04 -14.37
N ASP A 40 -0.85 -8.95 -14.04
CA ASP A 40 -0.77 -9.78 -12.83
C ASP A 40 0.54 -10.58 -12.75
N LYS A 41 1.10 -10.98 -13.90
CA LYS A 41 2.41 -11.65 -13.98
C LYS A 41 3.60 -10.76 -13.62
N SER A 42 3.38 -9.44 -13.55
CA SER A 42 4.41 -8.44 -13.23
C SER A 42 4.52 -8.18 -11.72
N VAL A 43 3.60 -8.74 -10.92
CA VAL A 43 3.60 -8.62 -9.46
C VAL A 43 4.75 -9.44 -8.90
N VAL A 44 5.62 -8.78 -8.13
CA VAL A 44 6.76 -9.43 -7.45
C VAL A 44 6.41 -9.78 -6.01
N LYS A 45 5.62 -8.93 -5.36
CA LYS A 45 5.24 -9.09 -3.95
C LYS A 45 3.89 -8.43 -3.73
N CYS A 46 3.08 -9.00 -2.85
CA CYS A 46 1.88 -8.33 -2.33
C CYS A 46 2.12 -7.90 -0.90
N CYS A 47 1.65 -6.70 -0.56
CA CYS A 47 1.58 -6.22 0.82
C CYS A 47 0.13 -6.27 1.29
N GLU A 48 -0.10 -6.93 2.41
CA GLU A 48 -1.42 -7.02 3.03
C GLU A 48 -1.49 -6.09 4.24
N LEU A 49 -2.52 -5.25 4.28
CA LEU A 49 -2.88 -4.45 5.43
C LEU A 49 -4.26 -4.93 5.87
N ARG A 50 -4.34 -5.51 7.07
CA ARG A 50 -5.57 -6.08 7.62
C ARG A 50 -6.18 -5.11 8.61
N PHE A 51 -7.47 -4.88 8.51
CA PHE A 51 -8.24 -3.99 9.34
C PHE A 51 -9.40 -4.76 9.98
N GLU A 52 -9.71 -4.41 11.22
CA GLU A 52 -10.95 -4.81 11.85
C GLU A 52 -12.00 -3.74 11.52
N SER A 53 -13.02 -4.12 10.75
CA SER A 53 -14.13 -3.23 10.42
C SER A 53 -15.45 -3.89 10.78
N THR A 54 -16.32 -3.12 11.44
CA THR A 54 -17.74 -3.43 11.63
C THR A 54 -18.60 -2.87 10.49
N LYS A 55 -18.01 -2.02 9.64
CA LYS A 55 -18.64 -1.38 8.48
C LYS A 55 -18.39 -2.20 7.22
N THR A 56 -19.33 -2.21 6.29
CA THR A 56 -19.19 -2.86 4.96
C THR A 56 -18.15 -2.19 4.06
N TRP A 57 -17.87 -0.90 4.30
CA TRP A 57 -16.85 -0.12 3.62
C TRP A 57 -16.10 0.75 4.63
N GLN A 58 -14.79 0.84 4.47
CA GLN A 58 -13.93 1.68 5.28
C GLN A 58 -13.11 2.61 4.38
N GLU A 59 -13.14 3.90 4.69
CA GLU A 59 -12.29 4.90 4.05
C GLU A 59 -10.95 4.91 4.77
N ILE A 60 -9.86 4.76 4.01
CA ILE A 60 -8.50 4.77 4.55
C ILE A 60 -7.64 5.77 3.78
N ASP A 61 -6.78 6.46 4.52
CA ASP A 61 -5.70 7.26 3.96
C ASP A 61 -4.46 6.38 3.83
N LEU A 62 -4.05 6.13 2.58
CA LEU A 62 -2.82 5.40 2.29
C LEU A 62 -1.65 6.38 2.20
N ILE A 63 -0.66 6.19 3.06
CA ILE A 63 0.55 7.01 3.16
C ILE A 63 1.74 6.15 2.76
N LEU A 64 2.41 6.52 1.67
CA LEU A 64 3.63 5.87 1.20
C LEU A 64 4.83 6.75 1.53
N SER A 65 5.81 6.21 2.25
CA SER A 65 7.07 6.89 2.60
C SER A 65 8.25 6.08 2.10
N CYS A 66 9.00 6.64 1.16
CA CYS A 66 10.20 6.02 0.60
C CYS A 66 11.45 6.51 1.33
N ARG A 67 12.34 5.60 1.71
CA ARG A 67 13.68 5.89 2.27
C ARG A 67 14.74 5.20 1.43
N ALA A 68 16.02 5.42 1.75
CA ALA A 68 17.13 4.90 0.96
C ALA A 68 17.13 3.37 0.81
N SER A 69 16.69 2.62 1.83
CA SER A 69 16.71 1.15 1.85
C SER A 69 15.34 0.48 1.97
N GLU A 70 14.28 1.26 2.19
CA GLU A 70 12.96 0.74 2.52
C GLU A 70 11.82 1.58 1.94
N LEU A 71 10.71 0.92 1.63
CA LEU A 71 9.40 1.54 1.42
C LEU A 71 8.52 1.24 2.63
N ILE A 72 8.01 2.28 3.27
CA ILE A 72 7.05 2.19 4.35
C ILE A 72 5.67 2.50 3.79
N VAL A 73 4.75 1.55 3.94
CA VAL A 73 3.35 1.67 3.56
C VAL A 73 2.51 1.73 4.82
N MET A 74 1.78 2.82 5.01
CA MET A 74 0.87 2.98 6.14
C MET A 74 -0.55 3.17 5.62
N ALA A 75 -1.52 2.50 6.23
CA ALA A 75 -2.93 2.79 6.05
C ALA A 75 -3.51 3.31 7.36
N VAL A 76 -4.12 4.48 7.29
CA VAL A 76 -4.66 5.20 8.43
C VAL A 76 -6.18 5.24 8.28
N ASP A 77 -6.88 4.70 9.28
CA ASP A 77 -8.31 4.95 9.43
C ASP A 77 -8.53 6.28 10.18
N ARG A 78 -9.65 6.95 9.91
CA ARG A 78 -10.07 8.17 10.62
C ARG A 78 -10.18 7.96 12.14
N ASP A 79 -10.41 6.72 12.57
CA ASP A 79 -10.51 6.31 13.98
C ASP A 79 -9.13 6.03 14.62
N SER A 80 -8.03 6.50 14.02
CA SER A 80 -6.63 6.50 14.53
C SER A 80 -5.87 5.17 14.48
N VAL A 81 -6.43 4.12 13.89
CA VAL A 81 -5.69 2.86 13.73
C VAL A 81 -4.73 2.97 12.55
N VAL A 82 -3.43 2.80 12.85
CA VAL A 82 -2.35 2.85 11.85
C VAL A 82 -1.83 1.44 11.62
N HIS A 83 -2.11 0.89 10.44
CA HIS A 83 -1.50 -0.36 9.99
C HIS A 83 -0.27 -0.03 9.14
N ARG A 84 0.87 -0.68 9.44
CA ARG A 84 2.13 -0.44 8.72
C ARG A 84 2.72 -1.73 8.17
N VAL A 85 3.26 -1.63 6.96
CA VAL A 85 4.14 -2.65 6.36
C VAL A 85 5.43 -1.96 5.93
N VAL A 86 6.56 -2.59 6.23
CA VAL A 86 7.90 -2.14 5.80
C VAL A 86 8.41 -3.13 4.75
N ILE A 87 8.91 -2.62 3.64
CA ILE A 87 9.43 -3.39 2.52
C ILE A 87 10.88 -2.99 2.30
N ASP A 88 11.81 -3.88 2.60
CA ASP A 88 13.23 -3.68 2.29
C ASP A 88 13.49 -3.85 0.78
N PHE A 89 14.41 -3.05 0.25
CA PHE A 89 14.79 -3.05 -1.17
C PHE A 89 15.92 -4.03 -1.54
N ILE A 90 16.33 -4.91 -0.62
CA ILE A 90 17.46 -5.86 -0.77
C ILE A 90 17.48 -6.53 -2.16
#